data_AF-A0AAV8VDI0-F1
#
_entry.id   AF-A0AAV8VDI0-F1
#
_cell.length_a   1.000
_cell.length_b   1.000
_cell.length_c   1.000
_cell.angle_alpha   90.00
_cell.angle_beta   90.00
_cell.angle_gamma   90.00
#
_symmetry.space_group_name_H-M   'P 1'
#
loop_
_entity.id
_entity.type
_entity.pdbx_description
1 polymer ?
#
loop_
_entity_poly.entity_id
_entity_poly.type
_entity_poly.pdbx_seq_one_letter_code
_entity_poly.pdbx_strand_id
1 'polypeptide(L)'
;MLGQRTITITRQKKKPNDPSANRYIVSFTCEKPFIRNDVEFAVLKVHGQSFMLHQIRKMVGCLLAVVRGQAPIETLTNSFTMEKVVIPRAPGLGLILDYVHYTRYNHRYGTDGMHETLTWEEVEDKVNEFKEKYIYPTIINTEIKEESMIYWLQNKLSRHSYDLEEENESDDEGADEDEADEEEDNEKNESSSNQDSKLQNLSS
;
A
#
# COMPACT_ATOMS: atom_id res chain seq x y z
N MET A 1 19.91 -11.41 -14.15
CA MET A 1 19.14 -11.68 -12.91
C MET A 1 18.77 -10.34 -12.29
N LEU A 2 17.55 -9.86 -12.57
CA LEU A 2 17.03 -8.65 -11.92
C LEU A 2 16.57 -9.06 -10.52
N GLY A 3 17.40 -8.74 -9.53
CA GLY A 3 17.10 -8.99 -8.13
C GLY A 3 15.76 -8.37 -7.76
N GLN A 4 14.97 -9.14 -7.02
CA GLN A 4 13.69 -8.76 -6.43
C GLN A 4 13.88 -7.43 -5.68
N ARG A 5 13.20 -6.37 -6.10
CA ARG A 5 13.27 -5.05 -5.43
C ARG A 5 12.06 -4.89 -4.52
N THR A 6 12.30 -5.00 -3.22
CA THR A 6 11.31 -4.84 -2.14
C THR A 6 11.14 -3.35 -1.83
N ILE A 7 9.89 -2.91 -1.67
CA ILE A 7 9.57 -1.50 -1.33
C ILE A 7 9.57 -1.29 0.18
N THR A 8 10.68 -0.79 0.75
CA THR A 8 10.83 -0.52 2.19
C THR A 8 10.54 0.94 2.53
N ILE A 9 9.29 1.37 2.37
CA ILE A 9 8.89 2.71 2.79
C ILE A 9 8.62 2.67 4.30
N THR A 10 9.62 3.02 5.09
CA THR A 10 9.59 2.87 6.55
C THR A 10 8.45 3.66 7.21
N ARG A 11 7.68 2.95 8.04
CA ARG A 11 6.77 3.51 9.07
C ARG A 11 7.62 4.11 10.19
N GLN A 12 7.15 5.18 10.85
CA GLN A 12 7.87 5.85 11.95
C GLN A 12 8.20 4.93 13.16
N LYS A 13 7.60 3.73 13.26
CA LYS A 13 7.73 2.81 14.41
C LYS A 13 8.34 1.42 14.09
N LYS A 14 8.74 1.11 12.84
CA LYS A 14 9.34 -0.20 12.50
C LYS A 14 10.85 -0.08 12.25
N LYS A 15 11.61 -1.05 12.76
CA LYS A 15 13.07 -1.12 12.53
C LYS A 15 13.35 -1.42 11.05
N PRO A 16 14.42 -0.90 10.45
CA PRO A 16 14.76 -1.17 9.04
C PRO A 16 14.89 -2.66 8.70
N ASN A 17 15.29 -3.48 9.67
CA ASN A 17 15.50 -4.92 9.51
C ASN A 17 14.27 -5.76 9.88
N ASP A 18 13.13 -5.13 10.16
CA ASP A 18 11.90 -5.85 10.52
C ASP A 18 11.30 -6.51 9.25
N PRO A 19 11.25 -7.86 9.18
CA PRO A 19 10.67 -8.55 8.03
C PRO A 19 9.21 -8.16 7.77
N SER A 20 8.50 -7.74 8.82
CA SER A 20 7.11 -7.28 8.73
C SER A 20 6.97 -5.88 8.13
N ALA A 21 8.06 -5.21 7.76
CA ALA A 21 8.05 -4.00 6.94
C ALA A 21 8.17 -4.30 5.43
N ASN A 22 8.54 -5.53 5.06
CA ASN A 22 8.63 -5.93 3.65
C ASN A 22 7.22 -6.04 3.06
N ARG A 23 6.99 -5.35 1.95
CA ARG A 23 5.72 -5.36 1.22
C ARG A 23 5.97 -5.59 -0.25
N TYR A 24 5.08 -6.36 -0.87
CA TYR A 24 5.18 -6.71 -2.27
C TYR A 24 4.19 -5.89 -3.10
N ILE A 25 4.73 -5.07 -3.99
CA ILE A 25 3.96 -4.34 -5.00
C ILE A 25 4.01 -5.15 -6.30
N VAL A 26 2.83 -5.57 -6.76
CA VAL A 26 2.64 -6.35 -7.99
C VAL A 26 2.77 -5.44 -9.20
N SER A 27 2.11 -4.29 -9.17
CA SER A 27 2.18 -3.29 -10.25
C SER A 27 1.93 -1.89 -9.73
N PHE A 28 2.56 -0.90 -10.38
CA PHE A 28 2.28 0.51 -10.15
C PHE A 28 2.33 1.25 -11.50
N THR A 29 1.19 1.75 -11.97
CA THR A 29 1.03 2.33 -13.31
C THR A 29 0.31 3.67 -13.27
N CYS A 30 0.60 4.54 -14.24
CA CYS A 30 -0.11 5.80 -14.47
C CYS A 30 -0.93 5.68 -15.76
N GLU A 31 -2.21 6.03 -15.68
CA GLU A 31 -3.09 6.08 -16.85
C GLU A 31 -2.91 7.38 -17.65
N LYS A 32 -3.53 7.45 -18.83
CA LYS A 32 -3.48 8.65 -19.64
C LYS A 32 -4.17 9.81 -18.91
N PRO A 33 -3.61 11.01 -18.95
CA PRO A 33 -4.25 12.17 -18.35
C PRO A 33 -5.56 12.49 -19.07
N PHE A 34 -6.49 13.07 -18.32
CA PHE A 34 -7.79 13.50 -18.81
C PHE A 34 -8.16 14.86 -18.20
N ILE A 35 -8.97 15.64 -18.91
CA ILE A 35 -9.36 16.99 -18.49
C ILE A 35 -10.79 16.98 -17.96
N ARG A 36 -11.00 17.61 -16.80
CA ARG A 36 -12.32 17.88 -16.22
C ARG A 36 -12.34 19.30 -15.66
N ASN A 37 -13.33 20.10 -16.07
CA ASN A 37 -13.48 21.50 -15.64
C ASN A 37 -12.19 22.32 -15.82
N ASP A 38 -11.54 22.21 -17.00
CA ASP A 38 -10.29 22.88 -17.35
C ASP A 38 -9.06 22.52 -16.50
N VAL A 39 -9.16 21.47 -15.67
CA VAL A 39 -8.04 20.92 -14.88
C VAL A 39 -7.69 19.52 -15.39
N GLU A 40 -6.40 19.24 -15.53
CA GLU A 40 -5.87 17.95 -15.96
C GLU A 40 -5.64 17.03 -14.75
N PHE A 41 -6.16 15.80 -14.83
CA PHE A 41 -6.02 14.75 -13.83
C PHE A 41 -5.40 13.51 -14.46
N ALA A 42 -4.72 12.70 -13.64
CA ALA A 42 -4.22 11.38 -14.03
C ALA A 42 -4.48 10.36 -12.92
N VAL A 43 -4.78 9.12 -13.30
CA VAL A 43 -5.04 8.04 -12.35
C VAL A 43 -3.77 7.22 -12.14
N LEU A 44 -3.38 7.09 -10.88
CA LEU A 44 -2.31 6.20 -10.45
C LEU A 44 -2.93 4.91 -9.89
N LYS A 45 -2.65 3.77 -10.52
CA LYS A 45 -3.12 2.45 -10.09
C LYS A 45 -1.99 1.66 -9.45
N VAL A 46 -2.14 1.32 -8.17
CA VAL A 46 -1.20 0.49 -7.42
C VAL A 46 -1.89 -0.80 -6.99
N HIS A 47 -1.25 -1.93 -7.29
CA HIS A 47 -1.67 -3.26 -6.86
C HIS A 47 -0.54 -3.85 -6.01
N GLY A 48 -0.86 -4.22 -4.78
CA GLY A 48 0.07 -4.85 -3.84
C GLY A 48 -0.65 -5.91 -3.02
N GLN A 49 0.14 -6.78 -2.38
CA GLN A 49 -0.40 -7.82 -1.50
C GLN A 49 -0.96 -7.25 -0.20
N SER A 50 -0.27 -6.26 0.36
CA SER A 50 -0.69 -5.53 1.55
C SER A 50 0.01 -4.18 1.57
N PHE A 51 -0.57 -3.23 2.32
CA PHE A 51 -0.03 -1.89 2.46
C PHE A 51 0.11 -1.55 3.93
N MET A 52 1.24 -0.97 4.32
CA MET A 52 1.39 -0.33 5.63
C MET A 52 0.67 1.02 5.65
N LEU A 53 0.36 1.50 6.86
CA LEU A 53 -0.23 2.82 7.05
C LEU A 53 0.60 3.91 6.33
N HIS A 54 -0.10 4.76 5.58
CA HIS A 54 0.45 5.83 4.75
C HIS A 54 1.40 5.40 3.62
N GLN A 55 1.63 4.10 3.39
CA GLN A 55 2.62 3.62 2.43
C GLN A 55 2.36 4.16 1.02
N ILE A 56 1.13 4.05 0.52
CA ILE A 56 0.76 4.54 -0.83
C ILE A 56 0.98 6.05 -0.95
N ARG A 57 0.56 6.81 0.08
CA ARG A 57 0.71 8.28 0.10
C ARG A 57 2.20 8.70 0.08
N LYS A 58 3.06 7.95 0.78
CA LYS A 58 4.52 8.15 0.73
C LYS A 58 5.13 7.71 -0.61
N MET A 59 4.68 6.61 -1.21
CA MET A 59 5.11 6.18 -2.56
C MET A 59 4.86 7.29 -3.58
N VAL A 60 3.64 7.83 -3.59
CA VAL A 60 3.25 8.92 -4.51
C VAL A 60 4.02 10.19 -4.19
N GLY A 61 4.22 10.53 -2.92
CA GLY A 61 5.01 11.70 -2.53
C GLY A 61 6.46 11.64 -3.03
N CYS A 62 7.11 10.48 -2.91
CA CYS A 62 8.47 10.27 -3.42
C CYS A 62 8.53 10.40 -4.94
N LEU A 63 7.57 9.78 -5.64
CA LEU A 63 7.47 9.88 -7.09
C LEU A 63 7.35 11.34 -7.55
N LEU A 64 6.47 12.13 -6.91
CA LEU A 64 6.28 13.53 -7.24
C LEU A 64 7.52 14.38 -6.92
N ALA A 65 8.22 14.10 -5.82
CA ALA A 65 9.48 14.79 -5.48
C ALA A 65 10.53 14.61 -6.59
N VAL A 66 10.70 13.38 -7.07
CA VAL A 66 11.67 13.05 -8.12
C VAL A 66 11.27 13.67 -9.46
N VAL A 67 10.02 13.51 -9.89
CA VAL A 67 9.53 14.03 -11.19
C VAL A 67 9.61 15.56 -11.24
N ARG A 68 9.43 16.25 -10.11
CA ARG A 68 9.54 17.71 -10.01
C ARG A 68 10.99 18.21 -9.81
N GLY A 69 11.98 17.31 -9.77
CA GLY A 69 13.38 17.66 -9.59
C GLY A 69 13.74 18.14 -8.18
N GLN A 70 12.91 17.84 -7.18
CA GLN A 70 13.14 18.22 -5.78
C GLN A 70 13.96 17.16 -5.03
N ALA A 71 14.01 15.93 -5.54
CA ALA A 71 14.86 14.86 -5.06
C ALA A 71 15.56 14.17 -6.24
N PRO A 72 16.80 13.69 -6.07
CA PRO A 72 17.47 12.89 -7.08
C PRO A 72 16.73 11.56 -7.29
N ILE A 73 16.84 10.98 -8.49
CA ILE A 73 16.30 9.64 -8.79
C ILE A 73 16.84 8.55 -7.84
N GLU A 74 18.04 8.77 -7.31
CA GLU A 74 18.68 7.91 -6.32
C GLU A 74 17.86 7.81 -5.04
N THR A 75 17.11 8.85 -4.65
CA THR A 75 16.20 8.83 -3.49
C THR A 75 15.17 7.71 -3.60
N LEU A 76 14.68 7.39 -4.79
CA LEU A 76 13.77 6.25 -4.99
C LEU A 76 14.49 4.93 -4.73
N THR A 77 15.74 4.78 -5.18
CA THR A 77 16.52 3.56 -4.95
C THR A 77 16.93 3.42 -3.49
N ASN A 78 17.32 4.54 -2.86
CA ASN A 78 17.69 4.61 -1.45
C ASN A 78 16.47 4.40 -0.54
N SER A 79 15.25 4.71 -0.98
CA SER A 79 14.03 4.37 -0.25
C SER A 79 13.81 2.85 -0.08
N PHE A 80 14.59 2.01 -0.77
CA PHE A 80 14.61 0.56 -0.59
C PHE A 80 15.74 0.06 0.31
N THR A 81 16.67 0.94 0.70
CA THR A 81 17.80 0.57 1.57
C THR A 81 17.41 0.75 3.04
N MET A 82 18.36 0.46 3.93
CA MET A 82 18.17 0.68 5.37
C MET A 82 18.26 2.16 5.77
N GLU A 83 18.61 3.03 4.83
CA GLU A 83 18.74 4.46 5.08
C GLU A 83 17.35 5.10 5.18
N LYS A 84 17.15 5.86 6.26
CA LYS A 84 15.86 6.48 6.55
C LYS A 84 15.67 7.69 5.64
N VAL A 85 14.90 7.51 4.58
CA VAL A 85 14.46 8.62 3.73
C VAL A 85 13.14 9.18 4.28
N VAL A 86 13.14 10.44 4.70
CA VAL A 86 11.91 11.15 5.04
C VAL A 86 11.25 11.61 3.74
N ILE A 87 10.01 11.20 3.53
CA ILE A 87 9.21 11.56 2.37
C ILE A 87 7.92 12.18 2.89
N PRO A 88 7.56 13.40 2.47
CA PRO A 88 6.31 14.02 2.88
C PRO A 88 5.14 13.18 2.37
N ARG A 89 4.11 13.05 3.22
CA ARG A 89 2.93 12.26 2.95
C ARG A 89 1.98 13.05 2.03
N ALA A 90 1.74 12.55 0.81
CA ALA A 90 0.76 13.16 -0.10
C ALA A 90 -0.64 13.25 0.54
N PRO A 91 -1.54 14.16 0.13
CA PRO A 91 -2.91 14.23 0.65
C PRO A 91 -3.71 12.93 0.45
N GLY A 92 -4.70 12.70 1.32
CA GLY A 92 -5.55 11.50 1.27
C GLY A 92 -6.74 11.60 0.31
N LEU A 93 -7.12 12.81 -0.11
CA LEU A 93 -8.33 13.10 -0.88
C LEU A 93 -8.48 12.23 -2.14
N GLY A 94 -7.39 12.01 -2.87
CA GLY A 94 -7.40 11.24 -4.11
C GLY A 94 -7.20 9.73 -3.95
N LEU A 95 -7.05 9.23 -2.72
CA LEU A 95 -6.78 7.80 -2.47
C LEU A 95 -8.09 7.02 -2.34
N ILE A 96 -8.30 6.07 -3.24
CA ILE A 96 -9.50 5.22 -3.28
C ILE A 96 -9.07 3.75 -3.23
N LEU A 97 -9.75 2.94 -2.44
CA LEU A 97 -9.68 1.48 -2.55
C LEU A 97 -10.55 1.03 -3.72
N ASP A 98 -9.92 0.63 -4.83
CA ASP A 98 -10.62 0.27 -6.07
C ASP A 98 -11.08 -1.19 -6.08
N TYR A 99 -10.23 -2.14 -5.66
CA TYR A 99 -10.53 -3.57 -5.75
C TYR A 99 -9.82 -4.39 -4.67
N VAL A 100 -10.52 -5.39 -4.12
CA VAL A 100 -9.96 -6.38 -3.19
C VAL A 100 -9.89 -7.74 -3.88
N HIS A 101 -8.67 -8.25 -4.07
CA HIS A 101 -8.41 -9.48 -4.82
C HIS A 101 -8.43 -10.73 -3.92
N TYR A 102 -9.35 -11.66 -4.19
CA TYR A 102 -9.41 -12.97 -3.53
C TYR A 102 -8.72 -14.09 -4.32
N THR A 103 -7.83 -13.77 -5.25
CA THR A 103 -7.19 -14.75 -6.16
C THR A 103 -6.53 -15.92 -5.42
N ARG A 104 -5.80 -15.64 -4.32
CA ARG A 104 -5.14 -16.68 -3.52
C ARG A 104 -6.15 -17.56 -2.77
N TYR A 105 -7.23 -16.97 -2.26
CA TYR A 105 -8.31 -17.70 -1.60
C TYR A 105 -9.04 -18.61 -2.60
N ASN A 106 -9.46 -18.05 -3.74
CA ASN A 106 -10.16 -18.79 -4.80
C ASN A 106 -9.30 -19.95 -5.34
N HIS A 107 -7.99 -19.75 -5.48
CA HIS A 107 -7.09 -20.81 -5.93
C HIS A 107 -6.95 -21.93 -4.89
N ARG A 108 -6.87 -21.61 -3.60
CA ARG A 108 -6.63 -22.58 -2.52
C ARG A 108 -7.89 -23.32 -2.09
N TYR A 109 -9.03 -22.64 -2.02
CA TYR A 109 -10.26 -23.15 -1.42
C TYR A 109 -11.42 -23.25 -2.42
N GLY A 110 -11.42 -22.49 -3.52
CA GLY A 110 -12.53 -22.48 -4.47
C GLY A 110 -12.76 -23.78 -5.25
N THR A 111 -11.93 -24.81 -5.05
CA THR A 111 -12.05 -26.13 -5.70
C THR A 111 -12.20 -27.29 -4.70
N ASP A 112 -12.31 -27.01 -3.41
CA ASP A 112 -12.39 -28.03 -2.37
C ASP A 112 -13.80 -28.63 -2.17
N GLY A 113 -14.80 -28.09 -2.87
CA GLY A 113 -16.20 -28.52 -2.81
C GLY A 113 -16.95 -28.08 -1.55
N MET A 114 -16.30 -27.34 -0.65
CA MET A 114 -16.86 -26.79 0.58
C MET A 114 -17.02 -25.26 0.50
N HIS A 115 -16.09 -24.58 -0.15
CA HIS A 115 -16.06 -23.12 -0.24
C HIS A 115 -16.40 -22.62 -1.65
N GLU A 116 -17.13 -21.52 -1.73
CA GLU A 116 -17.46 -20.83 -2.98
C GLU A 116 -16.37 -19.81 -3.35
N THR A 117 -16.16 -19.60 -4.64
CA THR A 117 -15.24 -18.57 -5.14
C THR A 117 -15.82 -17.18 -4.96
N LEU A 118 -15.00 -16.24 -4.49
CA LEU A 118 -15.39 -14.84 -4.34
C LEU A 118 -14.95 -14.04 -5.57
N THR A 119 -15.91 -13.59 -6.36
CA THR A 119 -15.70 -12.77 -7.56
C THR A 119 -16.63 -11.56 -7.55
N TRP A 120 -16.16 -10.44 -8.13
CA TRP A 120 -16.92 -9.19 -8.17
C TRP A 120 -17.56 -8.92 -9.54
N GLU A 121 -17.49 -9.87 -10.48
CA GLU A 121 -17.94 -9.73 -11.87
C GLU A 121 -19.41 -9.29 -11.97
N GLU A 122 -20.30 -9.86 -11.15
CA GLU A 122 -21.74 -9.54 -11.19
C GLU A 122 -22.08 -8.10 -10.73
N VAL A 123 -21.19 -7.47 -9.96
CA VAL A 123 -21.39 -6.14 -9.40
C VAL A 123 -20.46 -5.09 -9.99
N GLU A 124 -19.56 -5.48 -10.89
CA GLU A 124 -18.53 -4.62 -11.47
C GLU A 124 -19.14 -3.37 -12.13
N ASP A 125 -20.22 -3.53 -12.90
CA ASP A 125 -20.93 -2.41 -13.53
C ASP A 125 -21.50 -1.42 -12.51
N LYS A 126 -22.06 -1.93 -11.40
CA LYS A 126 -22.63 -1.09 -10.33
C LYS A 126 -21.53 -0.34 -9.58
N VAL A 127 -20.39 -0.98 -9.35
CA VAL A 127 -19.22 -0.36 -8.72
C VAL A 127 -18.67 0.74 -9.62
N ASN A 128 -18.56 0.49 -10.92
CA ASN A 128 -18.11 1.49 -11.88
C ASN A 128 -19.08 2.68 -11.98
N GLU A 129 -20.39 2.43 -12.02
CA GLU A 129 -21.39 3.51 -11.96
C GLU A 129 -21.26 4.33 -10.67
N PHE A 130 -21.04 3.68 -9.53
CA PHE A 130 -20.85 4.37 -8.25
C PHE A 130 -19.59 5.26 -8.24
N LYS A 131 -18.46 4.75 -8.77
CA LYS A 131 -17.21 5.51 -8.89
C LYS A 131 -17.39 6.77 -9.73
N GLU A 132 -17.97 6.63 -10.91
CA GLU A 132 -18.20 7.73 -11.86
C GLU A 132 -19.22 8.76 -11.34
N LYS A 133 -20.25 8.30 -10.62
CA LYS A 133 -21.35 9.16 -10.19
C LYS A 133 -21.07 9.87 -8.86
N TYR A 134 -20.35 9.25 -7.94
CA TYR A 134 -20.20 9.76 -6.58
C TYR A 134 -18.75 10.00 -6.17
N ILE A 135 -17.82 9.07 -6.48
CA ILE A 135 -16.45 9.17 -5.98
C ILE A 135 -15.64 10.21 -6.78
N TYR A 136 -15.49 10.01 -8.09
CA TYR A 136 -14.70 10.91 -8.93
C TYR A 136 -15.20 12.35 -8.92
N PRO A 137 -16.52 12.63 -9.02
CA PRO A 137 -17.01 14.00 -8.95
C PRO A 137 -16.71 14.67 -7.61
N THR A 138 -16.81 13.93 -6.50
CA THR A 138 -16.48 14.48 -5.17
C THR A 138 -15.02 14.87 -5.10
N ILE A 139 -14.10 13.98 -5.49
CA ILE A 139 -12.66 14.25 -5.45
C ILE A 139 -12.30 15.43 -6.36
N ILE A 140 -12.78 15.43 -7.60
CA ILE A 140 -12.47 16.48 -8.58
C ILE A 140 -13.00 17.84 -8.11
N ASN A 141 -14.26 17.90 -7.67
CA ASN A 141 -14.86 19.15 -7.23
C ASN A 141 -14.21 19.69 -5.95
N THR A 142 -13.88 18.81 -5.00
CA THR A 142 -13.16 19.21 -3.78
C THR A 142 -11.75 19.70 -4.12
N GLU A 143 -11.01 19.01 -5.00
CA GLU A 143 -9.67 19.43 -5.40
C GLU A 143 -9.68 20.79 -6.12
N ILE A 144 -10.64 21.04 -7.02
CA ILE A 144 -10.78 22.33 -7.70
C ILE A 144 -11.11 23.46 -6.72
N LYS A 145 -11.89 23.16 -5.68
CA LYS A 145 -12.34 24.16 -4.70
C LYS A 145 -11.28 24.47 -3.64
N GLU A 146 -10.62 23.43 -3.13
CA GLU A 146 -9.75 23.51 -1.95
C GLU A 146 -8.26 23.46 -2.32
N GLU A 147 -7.92 23.06 -3.55
CA GLU A 147 -6.56 23.00 -4.08
C GLU A 147 -5.59 22.21 -3.18
N SER A 148 -6.08 21.12 -2.56
CA SER A 148 -5.36 20.35 -1.54
C SER A 148 -4.00 19.83 -2.03
N MET A 149 -3.95 19.27 -3.24
CA MET A 149 -2.71 18.77 -3.83
C MET A 149 -1.75 19.92 -4.17
N ILE A 150 -2.26 21.02 -4.74
CA ILE A 150 -1.44 22.17 -5.11
C ILE A 150 -0.83 22.80 -3.86
N TYR A 151 -1.63 22.99 -2.82
CA TYR A 151 -1.19 23.50 -1.52
C TYR A 151 -0.07 22.61 -0.95
N TRP A 152 -0.26 21.30 -0.94
CA TRP A 152 0.74 20.36 -0.44
C TRP A 152 2.04 20.39 -1.28
N LEU A 153 1.92 20.44 -2.62
CA LEU A 153 3.07 20.54 -3.52
C LEU A 153 3.90 21.81 -3.25
N GLN A 154 3.25 22.95 -3.08
CA GLN A 154 3.92 24.24 -2.88
C GLN A 154 4.51 24.38 -1.47
N ASN A 155 3.80 23.93 -0.44
CA ASN A 155 4.15 24.23 0.95
C ASN A 155 4.87 23.10 1.67
N LYS A 156 4.60 21.83 1.32
CA LYS A 156 5.19 20.67 1.98
C LYS A 156 6.30 20.06 1.13
N LEU A 157 5.98 19.67 -0.11
CA LEU A 157 6.96 18.97 -0.96
C LEU A 157 8.14 19.87 -1.35
N SER A 158 7.86 21.12 -1.75
CA SER A 158 8.90 22.05 -2.24
C SER A 158 9.82 22.60 -1.14
N ARG A 159 9.37 22.57 0.11
CA ARG A 159 10.13 23.07 1.27
C ARG A 159 10.82 21.96 2.05
N HIS A 160 10.60 20.70 1.65
CA HIS A 160 11.15 19.55 2.33
C HIS A 160 12.67 19.46 2.09
N SER A 161 13.45 19.44 3.18
CA SER A 161 14.86 19.09 3.13
C SER A 161 14.98 17.56 3.12
N TYR A 162 15.50 17.00 2.04
CA TYR A 162 15.77 15.56 1.93
C TYR A 162 17.08 15.15 2.64
N ASP A 163 17.80 16.12 3.21
CA ASP A 163 19.12 15.95 3.82
C ASP A 163 19.08 15.88 5.36
N LEU A 164 17.94 16.11 6.02
CA LEU A 164 17.85 16.17 7.48
C LEU A 164 16.65 15.41 8.05
N GLU A 165 16.88 14.75 9.18
CA GLU A 165 15.88 14.12 10.03
C GLU A 165 14.99 15.19 10.69
N GLU A 166 14.09 15.82 9.94
CA GLU A 166 13.07 16.66 10.56
C GLU A 166 11.91 15.78 11.06
N GLU A 167 12.03 15.40 12.34
CA GLU A 167 10.89 15.14 13.21
C GLU A 167 10.05 16.41 13.31
N ASN A 168 8.82 16.37 12.81
CA ASN A 168 7.61 17.02 13.35
C ASN A 168 6.49 17.04 12.28
N GLU A 169 5.61 16.05 12.30
CA GLU A 169 4.22 16.23 11.84
C GLU A 169 3.30 15.48 12.80
N SER A 170 2.91 16.18 13.87
CA SER A 170 1.66 15.94 14.58
C SER A 170 0.51 16.51 13.73
N ASP A 171 0.12 15.78 12.69
CA ASP A 171 -1.15 16.03 12.02
C ASP A 171 -2.12 14.97 12.54
N ASP A 172 -2.68 15.28 13.71
CA ASP A 172 -3.90 14.70 14.24
C ASP A 172 -5.05 15.08 13.31
N GLU A 173 -5.47 14.12 12.49
CA GLU A 173 -6.82 14.08 11.95
C GLU A 173 -7.42 12.71 12.31
N GLY A 174 -7.85 12.61 13.58
CA GLY A 174 -9.01 11.85 14.06
C GLY A 174 -9.37 10.53 13.38
N ALA A 175 -8.93 9.43 13.98
CA ALA A 175 -9.69 8.20 14.31
C ALA A 175 -8.70 7.08 14.65
N ASP A 176 -8.06 7.18 15.81
CA ASP A 176 -7.32 6.06 16.43
C ASP A 176 -8.30 5.25 17.28
N GLU A 177 -9.08 4.36 16.67
CA GLU A 177 -9.61 3.15 17.30
C GLU A 177 -9.74 2.10 16.18
N ASP A 178 -8.68 1.31 15.98
CA ASP A 178 -8.72 -0.08 15.48
C ASP A 178 -7.27 -0.61 15.44
N GLU A 179 -6.64 -0.71 16.62
CA GLU A 179 -5.55 -1.68 16.84
C GLU A 179 -6.12 -2.83 17.67
N ALA A 180 -6.51 -3.90 16.99
CA ALA A 180 -6.69 -5.22 17.59
C ALA A 180 -6.12 -6.28 16.64
N ASP A 181 -4.95 -6.79 17.03
CA ASP A 181 -4.45 -8.15 16.84
C ASP A 181 -4.42 -8.76 15.43
N GLU A 182 -3.28 -8.63 14.75
CA GLU A 182 -2.76 -9.66 13.84
C GLU A 182 -1.53 -10.34 14.46
N GLU A 183 -1.74 -11.04 15.58
CA GLU A 183 -0.83 -12.09 16.05
C GLU A 183 -1.63 -13.37 16.30
N GLU A 184 -1.86 -14.17 15.25
CA GLU A 184 -1.92 -15.64 15.33
C GLU A 184 -2.21 -16.21 13.92
N ASP A 185 -1.17 -16.70 13.25
CA ASP A 185 -1.27 -17.91 12.42
C ASP A 185 0.11 -18.25 11.86
N ASN A 186 0.97 -18.82 12.72
CA ASN A 186 2.17 -19.49 12.22
C ASN A 186 2.68 -20.65 13.09
N GLU A 187 1.79 -21.30 13.85
CA GLU A 187 2.10 -22.58 14.49
C GLU A 187 0.98 -23.58 14.28
N LYS A 188 0.94 -24.19 13.09
CA LYS A 188 0.27 -25.49 12.84
C LYS A 188 0.72 -26.06 11.50
N ASN A 189 2.01 -26.35 11.39
CA ASN A 189 2.53 -27.21 10.33
C ASN A 189 3.84 -27.87 10.75
N GLU A 190 3.84 -28.55 11.90
CA GLU A 190 4.88 -29.52 12.25
C GLU A 190 4.41 -30.47 13.35
N SER A 191 3.40 -31.31 13.06
CA SER A 191 3.13 -32.52 13.86
C SER A 191 2.33 -33.57 13.09
N SER A 192 2.87 -34.04 11.97
CA SER A 192 2.44 -35.29 11.35
C SER A 192 3.60 -36.07 10.72
N SER A 193 4.67 -36.30 11.50
CA SER A 193 5.55 -37.46 11.25
C SER A 193 6.31 -37.83 12.52
N ASN A 194 5.77 -38.80 13.27
CA ASN A 194 6.50 -39.78 14.09
C ASN A 194 5.56 -40.42 15.12
N GLN A 195 4.72 -41.33 14.65
CA GLN A 195 4.21 -42.42 15.48
C GLN A 195 4.34 -43.72 14.70
N ASP A 196 5.59 -44.19 14.55
CA ASP A 196 5.88 -45.57 14.12
C ASP A 196 7.33 -45.95 14.50
N SER A 197 7.66 -45.95 15.80
CA SER A 197 8.91 -46.57 16.29
C SER A 197 8.94 -46.82 17.80
N LYS A 198 7.86 -47.35 18.41
CA LYS A 198 7.92 -47.77 19.82
C LYS A 198 7.11 -49.03 20.13
N LEU A 199 7.33 -50.07 19.33
CA LEU A 199 6.96 -51.45 19.64
C LEU A 199 8.15 -52.37 19.34
N GLN A 200 9.21 -52.23 20.12
CA GLN A 200 10.29 -53.22 20.26
C GLN A 200 11.16 -52.77 21.45
N ASN A 201 10.85 -53.29 22.64
CA ASN A 201 11.75 -53.56 23.77
C ASN A 201 10.97 -53.78 25.06
N LEU A 202 10.20 -54.87 25.12
CA LEU A 202 9.92 -55.59 26.36
C LEU A 202 10.25 -57.07 26.13
N SER A 203 11.53 -57.42 26.31
CA SER A 203 11.95 -58.79 26.60
C SER A 203 13.28 -58.74 27.35
N SER A 204 13.21 -58.68 28.67
CA SER A 204 14.20 -59.20 29.63
C SER A 204 13.53 -59.26 31.00
#